data_AF-A0A8T4NDY7-F1
#
_entry.id   AF-A0A8T4NDY7-F1
#
_cell.length_a   1.000
_cell.length_b   1.000
_cell.length_c   1.000
_cell.angle_alpha   90.00
_cell.angle_beta   90.00
_cell.angle_gamma   90.00
#
_symmetry.space_group_name_H-M   'P 1'
#
loop_
_entity.id
_entity.type
_entity.pdbx_description
1 polymer ?
#
loop_
_entity_poly.entity_id
_entity_poly.type
_entity_poly.pdbx_seq_one_letter_code
_entity_poly.pdbx_strand_id
1 'polypeptide(L)'
;MEKYILIQENTFETARKEIKKNKGKKIIFSSSNDELNRKILEKEKITTLLLNQSQKKDKQKQRNSGLNQVLAKLAKENNVIIGINLDEVIESQSMQKAQILSRIRQNIKLCNKQKLKMKFIALKKQNQRDIYDLKSLGLILGMPTWMTKKL
;
A
#
# COMPACT_ATOMS: atom_id res chain seq x y z
N MET A 1 -4.39 11.12 16.16
CA MET A 1 -4.52 9.74 15.65
C MET A 1 -5.67 9.71 14.66
N GLU A 2 -5.40 9.56 13.35
CA GLU A 2 -6.50 9.34 12.41
C GLU A 2 -7.10 7.96 12.67
N LYS A 3 -8.38 7.89 13.06
CA LYS A 3 -9.09 6.62 13.25
C LYS A 3 -9.29 5.97 11.87
N TYR A 4 -8.46 5.00 11.53
CA TYR A 4 -8.64 4.15 10.35
C TYR A 4 -9.17 2.78 10.76
N ILE A 5 -9.95 2.16 9.86
CA ILE A 5 -10.39 0.78 10.01
C ILE A 5 -9.58 -0.07 9.05
N LEU A 6 -8.79 -0.99 9.62
CA LEU A 6 -8.07 -1.99 8.85
C LEU A 6 -9.01 -3.17 8.56
N ILE A 7 -9.20 -3.48 7.28
CA ILE A 7 -9.97 -4.62 6.82
C ILE A 7 -8.99 -5.60 6.15
N GLN A 8 -8.88 -6.80 6.71
CA GLN A 8 -8.06 -7.90 6.21
C GLN A 8 -8.97 -9.09 5.95
N GLU A 9 -9.38 -9.23 4.70
CA GLU A 9 -10.38 -10.21 4.30
C GLU A 9 -9.91 -10.99 3.08
N ASN A 10 -10.23 -12.28 3.05
CA ASN A 10 -9.83 -13.19 1.97
C ASN A 10 -10.90 -13.31 0.89
N THR A 11 -12.15 -12.92 1.20
CA THR A 11 -13.31 -13.07 0.31
C THR A 11 -13.88 -11.71 -0.06
N PHE A 12 -14.31 -11.56 -1.32
CA PHE A 12 -14.89 -10.31 -1.80
C PHE A 12 -16.19 -9.93 -1.07
N GLU A 13 -17.03 -10.91 -0.74
CA GLU A 13 -18.32 -10.66 -0.09
C GLU A 13 -18.18 -10.17 1.35
N THR A 14 -17.25 -10.74 2.11
CA THR A 14 -16.98 -10.32 3.50
C THR A 14 -16.36 -8.92 3.50
N ALA A 15 -15.32 -8.71 2.68
CA ALA A 15 -14.70 -7.40 2.48
C ALA A 15 -15.74 -6.33 2.11
N ARG A 16 -16.66 -6.66 1.19
CA ARG A 16 -17.73 -5.76 0.77
C ARG A 16 -18.70 -5.42 1.90
N LYS A 17 -19.12 -6.41 2.69
CA LYS A 17 -20.01 -6.19 3.84
C LYS A 17 -19.36 -5.27 4.86
N GLU A 18 -18.07 -5.48 5.16
CA GLU A 18 -17.35 -4.65 6.11
C GLU A 18 -17.11 -3.21 5.60
N ILE A 19 -16.77 -3.05 4.33
CA ILE A 19 -16.63 -1.73 3.70
C ILE A 19 -17.96 -0.98 3.73
N LYS A 20 -19.07 -1.65 3.42
CA LYS A 20 -20.42 -1.05 3.47
C LYS A 20 -20.84 -0.69 4.89
N LYS A 21 -20.51 -1.52 5.89
CA LYS A 21 -20.80 -1.25 7.30
C LYS A 21 -20.06 -0.01 7.82
N ASN A 22 -18.88 0.28 7.25
CA ASN A 22 -18.01 1.36 7.67
C ASN A 22 -18.00 2.57 6.71
N LYS A 23 -19.08 2.77 5.93
CA LYS A 23 -19.24 3.93 5.05
C LYS A 23 -19.03 5.24 5.84
N GLY A 24 -18.22 6.13 5.28
CA GLY A 24 -17.91 7.46 5.87
C GLY A 24 -16.65 7.51 6.73
N LYS A 25 -15.98 6.38 7.00
CA LYS A 25 -14.69 6.34 7.72
C LYS A 25 -13.51 6.16 6.75
N LYS A 26 -12.29 6.42 7.22
CA LYS A 26 -11.06 6.11 6.48
C LYS A 26 -10.82 4.60 6.50
N ILE A 27 -10.99 3.95 5.35
CA ILE A 27 -10.86 2.49 5.21
C ILE A 27 -9.50 2.16 4.61
N ILE A 28 -8.74 1.32 5.31
CA ILE A 28 -7.50 0.72 4.83
C ILE A 28 -7.79 -0.75 4.53
N PHE A 29 -7.75 -1.11 3.26
CA PHE A 29 -7.93 -2.50 2.83
C PHE A 29 -6.57 -3.16 2.59
N SER A 30 -6.38 -4.37 3.08
CA SER A 30 -5.16 -5.15 2.89
C SER A 30 -5.54 -6.58 2.51
N SER A 31 -5.02 -7.08 1.38
CA SER A 31 -5.11 -8.50 1.04
C SER A 31 -3.87 -8.99 0.31
N SER A 32 -3.59 -10.29 0.42
CA SER A 32 -2.53 -10.97 -0.32
C SER A 32 -2.92 -11.30 -1.77
N ASN A 33 -4.22 -11.23 -2.11
CA ASN A 33 -4.75 -11.64 -3.40
C ASN A 33 -4.94 -10.45 -4.36
N ASP A 34 -4.19 -10.44 -5.46
CA ASP A 34 -4.21 -9.36 -6.45
C ASP A 34 -5.56 -9.24 -7.18
N GLU A 35 -6.29 -10.34 -7.40
CA GLU A 35 -7.63 -10.32 -8.01
C GLU A 35 -8.66 -9.68 -7.08
N LEU A 36 -8.56 -9.98 -5.79
CA LEU A 36 -9.41 -9.38 -4.78
C LEU A 36 -9.15 -7.88 -4.68
N ASN A 37 -7.87 -7.48 -4.65
CA ASN A 37 -7.47 -6.08 -4.65
C ASN A 37 -8.03 -5.34 -5.88
N ARG A 38 -7.99 -5.97 -7.06
CA ARG A 38 -8.59 -5.42 -8.29
C ARG A 38 -10.10 -5.22 -8.15
N LYS A 39 -10.84 -6.26 -7.75
CA LYS A 39 -12.30 -6.21 -7.60
C LYS A 39 -12.74 -5.15 -6.59
N ILE A 40 -11.99 -5.00 -5.49
CA ILE A 40 -12.27 -4.00 -4.46
C ILE A 40 -12.01 -2.59 -5.00
N LEU A 41 -10.89 -2.36 -5.69
CA LEU A 41 -10.63 -1.07 -6.34
C LEU A 41 -11.68 -0.70 -7.39
N GLU A 42 -12.21 -1.67 -8.13
CA GLU A 42 -13.22 -1.43 -9.18
C GLU A 42 -14.62 -1.14 -8.60
N LYS A 43 -15.03 -1.85 -7.54
CA LYS A 43 -16.43 -1.88 -7.09
C LYS A 43 -16.71 -1.10 -5.81
N GLU A 44 -15.71 -0.85 -4.99
CA GLU A 44 -15.90 -0.33 -3.63
C GLU A 44 -15.09 0.94 -3.38
N LYS A 45 -15.62 1.82 -2.53
CA LYS A 45 -14.98 3.10 -2.18
C LYS A 45 -14.10 2.94 -0.94
N ILE A 46 -12.83 2.61 -1.15
CA ILE A 46 -11.81 2.56 -0.09
C ILE A 46 -10.96 3.84 -0.10
N THR A 47 -10.36 4.18 1.04
CA THR A 47 -9.45 5.34 1.13
C THR A 47 -8.03 4.96 0.75
N THR A 48 -7.56 3.83 1.27
CA THR A 48 -6.18 3.37 1.07
C THR A 48 -6.14 1.87 0.81
N LEU A 49 -5.35 1.45 -0.17
CA LEU A 49 -4.99 0.05 -0.40
C LEU A 49 -3.59 -0.21 0.19
N LEU A 50 -3.51 -0.99 1.27
CA LEU A 50 -2.27 -1.37 1.91
C LEU A 50 -1.64 -2.59 1.23
N LEU A 51 -0.39 -2.45 0.79
CA LEU A 51 0.37 -3.48 0.12
C LEU A 51 1.40 -4.11 1.06
N ASN A 52 1.24 -5.41 1.30
CA ASN A 52 2.23 -6.24 1.96
C ASN A 52 3.23 -6.80 0.94
N GLN A 53 4.52 -6.67 1.23
CA GLN A 53 5.66 -6.98 0.39
C GLN A 53 6.40 -8.25 0.81
N SER A 54 6.24 -8.73 2.04
CA SER A 54 7.08 -9.78 2.63
C SER A 54 6.89 -11.19 2.04
N GLN A 55 5.69 -11.53 1.55
CA GLN A 55 5.33 -12.92 1.24
C GLN A 55 5.18 -13.27 -0.27
N LYS A 56 5.60 -12.39 -1.18
CA LYS A 56 5.38 -12.63 -2.61
C LYS A 56 6.56 -13.35 -3.25
N LYS A 57 6.30 -14.42 -4.00
CA LYS A 57 7.30 -15.05 -4.88
C LYS A 57 7.45 -14.22 -6.15
N ASP A 58 8.69 -13.88 -6.49
CA ASP A 58 8.98 -13.15 -7.72
C ASP A 58 8.72 -14.02 -8.96
N LYS A 59 8.32 -13.37 -10.05
CA LYS A 59 8.15 -14.01 -11.36
C LYS A 59 9.47 -13.95 -12.11
N GLN A 60 9.68 -14.86 -13.05
CA GLN A 60 10.93 -14.97 -13.81
C GLN A 60 11.41 -13.65 -14.45
N LYS A 61 10.48 -12.79 -14.89
CA LYS A 61 10.79 -11.50 -15.56
C LYS A 61 10.56 -10.25 -14.70
N GLN A 62 9.94 -10.39 -13.51
CA GLN A 62 9.55 -9.24 -12.70
C GLN A 62 9.36 -9.59 -11.23
N ARG A 63 9.68 -8.63 -10.37
CA ARG A 63 9.38 -8.73 -8.94
C ARG A 63 7.89 -8.60 -8.71
N ASN A 64 7.38 -9.42 -7.79
CA ASN A 64 5.97 -9.39 -7.43
C ASN A 64 5.77 -8.43 -6.24
N SER A 65 5.56 -7.15 -6.55
CA SER A 65 5.42 -6.07 -5.55
C SER A 65 3.96 -5.79 -5.13
N GLY A 66 3.01 -6.57 -5.64
CA GLY A 66 1.58 -6.40 -5.39
C GLY A 66 0.93 -5.20 -6.04
N LEU A 67 1.66 -4.46 -6.88
CA LEU A 67 1.13 -3.37 -7.69
C LEU A 67 1.54 -3.57 -9.14
N ASN A 68 0.58 -3.44 -10.04
CA ASN A 68 0.82 -3.45 -11.48
C ASN A 68 0.26 -2.15 -12.10
N GLN A 69 0.50 -1.95 -13.40
CA GLN A 69 0.05 -0.74 -14.09
C GLN A 69 -1.48 -0.60 -14.13
N VAL A 70 -2.21 -1.72 -14.20
CA VAL A 70 -3.69 -1.74 -14.23
C VAL A 70 -4.27 -1.32 -12.88
N LEU A 71 -3.80 -1.91 -11.78
CA LEU A 71 -4.18 -1.56 -10.42
C LEU A 71 -3.83 -0.10 -10.10
N ALA A 72 -2.67 0.38 -10.57
CA ALA A 72 -2.30 1.78 -10.42
C ALA A 72 -3.26 2.73 -11.15
N LYS A 73 -3.70 2.37 -12.37
CA LYS A 73 -4.70 3.15 -13.11
C LYS A 73 -6.04 3.16 -12.39
N LEU A 74 -6.52 1.99 -11.96
CA LEU A 74 -7.78 1.85 -11.20
C LEU A 74 -7.74 2.63 -9.88
N ALA A 75 -6.64 2.57 -9.14
CA ALA A 75 -6.47 3.35 -7.91
C ALA A 75 -6.52 4.86 -8.20
N LYS A 76 -6.00 5.30 -9.36
CA LYS A 76 -5.99 6.71 -9.74
C LYS A 76 -7.39 7.20 -10.08
N GLU A 77 -8.12 6.43 -10.88
CA GLU A 77 -9.51 6.71 -11.27
C GLU A 77 -10.43 6.78 -10.05
N ASN A 78 -10.24 5.88 -9.08
CA ASN A 78 -11.03 5.83 -7.85
C ASN A 78 -10.49 6.71 -6.71
N ASN A 79 -9.47 7.54 -6.95
CA ASN A 79 -8.83 8.40 -5.95
C ASN A 79 -8.33 7.67 -4.69
N VAL A 80 -7.90 6.41 -4.84
CA VAL A 80 -7.38 5.57 -3.76
C VAL A 80 -5.89 5.84 -3.54
N ILE A 81 -5.48 5.95 -2.28
CA ILE A 81 -4.08 6.10 -1.88
C ILE A 81 -3.43 4.72 -1.80
N ILE A 82 -2.18 4.58 -2.26
CA ILE A 82 -1.41 3.34 -2.07
C ILE A 82 -0.68 3.40 -0.73
N GLY A 83 -0.96 2.45 0.14
CA GLY A 83 -0.29 2.25 1.42
C GLY A 83 0.84 1.24 1.32
N ILE A 84 1.98 1.52 1.93
CA ILE A 84 3.07 0.56 2.13
C ILE A 84 3.12 0.20 3.61
N ASN A 85 3.12 -1.09 3.92
CA ASN A 85 3.24 -1.57 5.29
C ASN A 85 4.67 -1.33 5.82
N LEU A 86 4.82 -0.40 6.76
CA LEU A 86 6.10 -0.02 7.35
C LEU A 86 6.61 -1.07 8.34
N ASP A 87 5.72 -1.83 8.98
CA ASP A 87 6.10 -2.86 9.95
C ASP A 87 7.00 -3.91 9.30
N GLU A 88 6.68 -4.30 8.07
CA GLU A 88 7.49 -5.25 7.31
C GLU A 88 8.90 -4.72 7.01
N VAL A 89 9.07 -3.41 6.83
CA VAL A 89 10.37 -2.80 6.56
C VAL A 89 11.23 -2.74 7.84
N ILE A 90 10.60 -2.48 8.98
CA ILE A 90 11.27 -2.36 10.27
C ILE A 90 11.66 -3.75 10.80
N GLU A 91 10.77 -4.73 10.68
CA GLU A 91 10.92 -6.05 11.29
C GLU A 91 11.67 -7.06 10.41
N SER A 92 11.78 -6.82 9.11
CA SER A 92 12.55 -7.68 8.21
C SER A 92 14.05 -7.53 8.44
N GLN A 93 14.78 -8.63 8.25
CA GLN A 93 16.23 -8.69 8.40
C GLN A 93 16.92 -9.06 7.08
N SER A 94 18.16 -8.57 6.94
CA SER A 94 19.11 -8.99 5.91
C SER A 94 18.52 -9.03 4.49
N MET A 95 18.52 -10.20 3.85
CA MET A 95 18.06 -10.38 2.46
C MET A 95 16.58 -10.03 2.27
N GLN A 96 15.72 -10.37 3.24
CA GLN A 96 14.30 -10.08 3.14
C GLN A 96 14.04 -8.57 3.11
N LYS A 97 14.76 -7.82 3.94
CA LYS A 97 14.68 -6.35 3.96
C LYS A 97 15.08 -5.75 2.61
N ALA A 98 16.18 -6.22 2.03
CA ALA A 98 16.62 -5.78 0.70
C ALA A 98 15.56 -6.04 -0.39
N GLN A 99 14.91 -7.20 -0.36
CA GLN A 99 13.82 -7.55 -1.29
C GLN A 99 12.62 -6.62 -1.13
N ILE A 100 12.18 -6.38 0.12
CA ILE A 100 11.06 -5.50 0.44
C ILE A 100 11.34 -4.08 -0.05
N LEU A 101 12.52 -3.52 0.26
CA LEU A 101 12.92 -2.19 -0.21
C LEU A 101 12.93 -2.11 -1.75
N SER A 102 13.43 -3.16 -2.41
CA SER A 102 13.40 -3.27 -3.88
C SER A 102 11.98 -3.22 -4.46
N ARG A 103 11.02 -3.88 -3.82
CA ARG A 103 9.60 -3.87 -4.23
C ARG A 103 8.96 -2.51 -3.98
N ILE A 104 9.28 -1.86 -2.86
CA ILE A 104 8.80 -0.51 -2.56
C ILE A 104 9.30 0.49 -3.62
N ARG A 105 10.59 0.44 -3.99
CA ARG A 105 11.14 1.28 -5.07
C ARG A 105 10.39 1.10 -6.40
N GLN A 106 10.05 -0.14 -6.75
CA GLN A 106 9.24 -0.44 -7.94
C GLN A 106 7.84 0.17 -7.84
N ASN A 107 7.18 0.02 -6.69
CA ASN A 107 5.85 0.59 -6.45
C ASN A 107 5.87 2.12 -6.53
N ILE A 108 6.88 2.77 -5.96
CA ILE A 108 7.08 4.22 -6.07
C ILE A 108 7.19 4.65 -7.54
N LYS A 109 7.96 3.92 -8.36
CA LYS A 109 8.09 4.21 -9.80
C LYS A 109 6.74 4.13 -10.52
N LEU A 110 5.96 3.08 -10.24
CA LEU A 110 4.61 2.90 -10.81
C LEU A 110 3.65 4.01 -10.36
N CYS A 111 3.66 4.36 -9.08
CA CYS A 111 2.83 5.42 -8.54
C CYS A 111 3.22 6.79 -9.09
N ASN A 112 4.51 7.07 -9.26
CA ASN A 112 4.98 8.31 -9.86
C ASN A 112 4.52 8.43 -11.31
N LYS A 113 4.63 7.34 -12.11
CA LYS A 113 4.15 7.30 -13.50
C LYS A 113 2.67 7.65 -13.62
N GLN A 114 1.84 7.17 -12.68
CA GLN A 114 0.38 7.41 -12.68
C GLN A 114 -0.05 8.62 -11.82
N LYS A 115 0.90 9.41 -11.29
CA LYS A 115 0.64 10.53 -10.36
C LYS A 115 -0.29 10.14 -9.19
N LEU A 116 -0.06 8.96 -8.63
CA LEU A 116 -0.76 8.43 -7.46
C LEU A 116 -0.17 8.98 -6.16
N LYS A 117 -1.00 9.08 -5.12
CA LYS A 117 -0.52 9.36 -3.76
C LYS A 117 -0.10 8.04 -3.11
N MET A 118 0.98 8.09 -2.35
CA MET A 118 1.48 6.94 -1.58
C MET A 118 1.73 7.35 -0.13
N LYS A 119 1.48 6.44 0.81
CA LYS A 119 1.72 6.63 2.25
C LYS A 119 2.39 5.41 2.88
N PHE A 120 3.21 5.64 3.89
CA PHE A 120 3.69 4.59 4.79
C PHE A 120 2.70 4.43 5.94
N ILE A 121 2.33 3.19 6.27
CA ILE A 121 1.41 2.87 7.36
C ILE A 121 2.08 1.85 8.27
N ALA A 122 2.21 2.18 9.54
CA ALA A 122 2.56 1.24 10.60
C ALA A 122 1.28 0.76 11.29
N LEU A 123 1.08 -0.55 11.37
CA LEU A 123 -0.03 -1.16 12.11
C LEU A 123 0.33 -1.30 13.59
N LYS A 124 1.62 -1.53 13.89
CA LYS A 124 2.12 -1.63 15.26
C LYS A 124 2.48 -0.25 15.81
N LYS A 125 2.04 0.03 17.05
CA LYS A 125 2.28 1.32 17.71
C LYS A 125 3.77 1.61 17.88
N GLN A 126 4.59 0.60 18.20
CA GLN A 126 6.05 0.75 18.35
C GLN A 126 6.79 1.10 17.05
N ASN A 127 6.19 0.79 15.91
CA ASN A 127 6.77 1.01 14.59
C ASN A 127 6.33 2.33 13.97
N GLN A 128 5.52 3.12 14.69
CA GLN A 128 5.22 4.49 14.30
C GLN A 128 6.51 5.30 14.29
N ARG A 129 6.64 6.13 13.26
CA ARG A 129 7.78 7.03 13.04
C ARG A 129 7.25 8.42 12.75
N ASP A 130 8.08 9.40 13.03
CA ASP A 130 7.72 10.78 12.76
C ASP A 130 7.67 11.03 11.24
N ILE A 131 6.91 12.05 10.85
CA ILE A 131 6.70 12.44 9.46
C ILE A 131 8.03 12.78 8.78
N TYR A 132 9.00 13.35 9.50
CA TYR A 132 10.33 13.65 8.96
C TYR A 132 11.09 12.38 8.58
N ASP A 133 11.07 11.34 9.42
CA ASP A 133 11.69 10.05 9.13
C ASP A 133 11.06 9.38 7.92
N LEU A 134 9.73 9.41 7.83
CA LEU A 134 8.97 8.85 6.71
C LEU A 134 9.29 9.58 5.39
N LYS A 135 9.44 10.90 5.45
CA LYS A 135 9.85 11.70 4.28
C LYS A 135 11.27 11.35 3.84
N SER A 136 12.21 11.28 4.77
CA SER A 136 13.60 10.90 4.49
C SER A 136 13.69 9.50 3.88
N LEU A 137 12.96 8.53 4.44
CA LEU A 137 12.87 7.17 3.89
C LEU A 137 12.28 7.19 2.48
N GLY A 138 11.18 7.92 2.27
CA GLY A 138 10.55 8.07 0.96
C GLY A 138 11.52 8.62 -0.09
N LEU A 139 12.26 9.68 0.24
CA LEU A 139 13.26 10.29 -0.65
C LEU A 139 14.37 9.31 -1.02
N ILE A 140 14.91 8.56 -0.05
CA ILE A 140 15.95 7.54 -0.29
C ILE A 140 15.43 6.44 -1.23
N LEU A 141 14.15 6.07 -1.11
CA LEU A 141 13.51 5.06 -1.96
C LEU A 141 13.09 5.61 -3.34
N GLY A 142 13.33 6.89 -3.63
CA GLY A 142 13.06 7.52 -4.92
C GLY A 142 11.66 8.12 -5.05
N MET A 143 10.98 8.43 -3.94
CA MET A 143 9.73 9.19 -3.97
C MET A 143 10.03 10.64 -4.38
N PRO A 144 9.28 11.21 -5.34
CA PRO A 144 9.45 12.60 -5.71
C PRO A 144 8.90 13.52 -4.61
N THR A 145 9.43 14.74 -4.54
CA THR A 145 9.09 15.74 -3.51
C THR A 145 7.60 16.07 -3.41
N TRP A 146 6.87 16.07 -4.53
CA TRP A 146 5.41 16.31 -4.52
C TRP A 146 4.63 15.17 -3.84
N MET A 147 5.18 13.96 -3.85
CA MET A 147 4.57 12.78 -3.25
C MET A 147 4.90 12.73 -1.76
N THR A 148 6.14 13.03 -1.37
CA THR A 148 6.57 13.04 0.03
C THR A 148 5.95 14.19 0.84
N LYS A 149 5.65 15.33 0.21
CA LYS A 149 4.89 16.43 0.84
C LYS A 149 3.50 16.01 1.33
N LYS A 150 2.92 14.94 0.76
CA LYS A 150 1.56 14.46 1.04
C LYS A 150 1.52 13.25 2.00
N LEU A 151 2.67 12.87 2.57
CA LEU A 151 2.78 11.85 3.62
C LEU A 151 2.05 12.28 4.88
#